data_AF-A0A844ZJK9-F1
#
_entry.id   AF-A0A844ZJK9-F1
#
_cell.length_a   1.000
_cell.length_b   1.000
_cell.length_c   1.000
_cell.angle_alpha   90.00
_cell.angle_beta   90.00
_cell.angle_gamma   90.00
#
_symmetry.space_group_name_H-M   'P 1'
#
loop_
_entity.id
_entity.type
_entity.pdbx_description
1 polymer ?
#
loop_
_entity_poly.entity_id
_entity_poly.type
_entity_poly.pdbx_seq_one_letter_code
_entity_poly.pdbx_strand_id
1 'polypeptide(L)'
;MKAALAFPVITASFALAIGASPAAAQQAGPYTHEQCRAATAVLAETDGRDSDAADIVMSEDCEAYRRAFAFDVSQDMERMKALLKDKGIDYESALTERILECERRTHAVMLQPVAPGEPARNRDEILEACAANAQMSLYAAAIVELNAVERRRHEIEQRDYETAVEARDLRIRELEQMERDRQRAIEDARIAHENAMADWRRRVALCESGQIEYCQPQ
;
A
#
# COMPACT_ATOMS: atom_id res chain seq x y z
N MET A 1 -36.23 61.65 32.84
CA MET A 1 -35.31 62.29 33.80
C MET A 1 -33.89 61.93 33.32
N LYS A 2 -33.10 62.82 32.68
CA LYS A 2 -32.20 63.87 33.25
C LYS A 2 -31.46 63.34 34.49
N ALA A 3 -30.13 63.33 34.63
CA ALA A 3 -28.99 64.06 34.06
C ALA A 3 -27.73 63.14 34.15
N ALA A 4 -26.72 63.12 33.26
CA ALA A 4 -25.71 64.11 32.86
C ALA A 4 -24.81 64.61 34.01
N LEU A 5 -23.48 64.37 33.88
CA LEU A 5 -22.28 65.12 34.33
C LEU A 5 -21.07 64.16 34.26
N ALA A 6 -19.82 64.48 33.90
CA ALA A 6 -19.14 65.48 33.06
C ALA A 6 -17.64 65.09 33.02
N PHE A 7 -16.92 65.52 31.97
CA PHE A 7 -15.52 65.25 31.59
C PHE A 7 -14.42 65.79 32.55
N PRO A 8 -13.13 65.41 32.36
CA PRO A 8 -12.20 66.12 31.44
C PRO A 8 -11.43 65.12 30.53
N VAL A 9 -11.42 65.24 29.20
CA VAL A 9 -10.57 66.10 28.34
C VAL A 9 -9.10 66.16 28.78
N ILE A 10 -8.27 65.31 28.17
CA ILE A 10 -6.86 65.64 27.87
C ILE A 10 -6.69 65.48 26.36
N THR A 11 -6.61 66.62 25.69
CA THR A 11 -6.15 66.78 24.32
C THR A 11 -4.63 66.80 24.31
N ALA A 12 -4.02 65.90 23.53
CA ALA A 12 -2.69 66.12 22.97
C ALA A 12 -2.65 65.47 21.59
N SER A 13 -2.96 66.28 20.58
CA SER A 13 -2.63 65.99 19.19
C SER A 13 -1.16 66.35 18.98
N PHE A 14 -0.34 65.39 18.60
CA PHE A 14 0.88 65.65 17.83
C PHE A 14 0.82 64.85 16.53
N ALA A 15 1.03 65.57 15.45
CA ALA A 15 0.79 65.17 14.09
C ALA A 15 1.93 64.34 13.48
N LEU A 16 1.58 63.66 12.39
CA LEU A 16 2.41 63.36 11.21
C LEU A 16 3.67 62.51 11.43
N ALA A 17 3.64 61.27 10.93
CA ALA A 17 4.36 60.92 9.70
C ALA A 17 4.33 59.40 9.42
N ILE A 18 3.87 59.09 8.21
CA ILE A 18 4.43 58.10 7.28
C ILE A 18 4.42 56.63 7.73
N GLY A 19 3.54 55.89 7.06
CA GLY A 19 3.61 54.45 6.95
C GLY A 19 2.51 53.97 6.04
N ALA A 20 2.48 54.45 4.79
CA ALA A 20 1.88 53.65 3.73
C ALA A 20 2.59 52.30 3.81
N SER A 21 1.88 51.27 4.27
CA SER A 21 2.37 49.91 4.15
C SER A 21 2.82 49.77 2.70
N PRO A 22 4.09 49.44 2.43
CA PRO A 22 4.44 49.07 1.08
C PRO A 22 3.51 47.89 0.77
N ALA A 23 2.68 48.05 -0.26
CA ALA A 23 2.24 46.90 -1.02
C ALA A 23 3.49 46.05 -1.19
N ALA A 24 3.45 44.84 -0.62
CA ALA A 24 4.53 43.89 -0.74
C ALA A 24 5.05 43.99 -2.16
N ALA A 25 6.32 44.36 -2.31
CA ALA A 25 6.98 44.36 -3.58
C ALA A 25 6.69 42.98 -4.19
N GLN A 26 5.75 42.95 -5.14
CA GLN A 26 5.54 41.81 -6.00
C GLN A 26 6.93 41.56 -6.56
N GLN A 27 7.55 40.45 -6.16
CA GLN A 27 8.81 40.01 -6.73
C GLN A 27 8.60 40.06 -8.24
N ALA A 28 9.28 41.00 -8.88
CA ALA A 28 9.12 41.32 -10.29
C ALA A 28 9.87 40.27 -11.10
N GLY A 29 9.32 39.07 -11.03
CA GLY A 29 9.55 37.99 -11.95
C GLY A 29 8.72 38.17 -13.22
N PRO A 30 9.14 37.67 -14.39
CA PRO A 30 8.30 37.60 -15.58
C PRO A 30 6.93 36.90 -15.36
N TYR A 31 6.81 36.02 -14.35
CA TYR A 31 5.58 35.24 -14.15
C TYR A 31 4.80 35.60 -12.89
N THR A 32 3.49 35.79 -13.06
CA THR A 32 2.54 36.01 -11.96
C THR A 32 2.11 34.70 -11.31
N HIS A 33 1.58 34.78 -10.10
CA HIS A 33 1.00 33.62 -9.39
C HIS A 33 -0.09 32.90 -10.22
N GLU A 34 -0.91 33.62 -10.99
CA GLU A 34 -1.91 33.01 -11.87
C GLU A 34 -1.27 32.25 -13.03
N GLN A 35 -0.15 32.75 -13.57
CA GLN A 35 0.61 32.07 -14.61
C GLN A 35 1.32 30.82 -14.09
N CYS A 36 1.87 30.84 -12.88
CA CYS A 36 2.42 29.65 -12.22
C CYS A 36 1.36 28.57 -12.01
N ARG A 37 0.15 28.96 -11.57
CA ARG A 37 -0.98 28.05 -11.40
C ARG A 37 -1.46 27.48 -12.74
N ALA A 38 -1.61 28.32 -13.76
CA ALA A 38 -2.05 27.89 -15.09
C ALA A 38 -1.05 26.91 -15.71
N ALA A 39 0.25 27.21 -15.62
CA ALA A 39 1.29 26.31 -16.11
C ALA A 39 1.31 24.98 -15.36
N THR A 40 1.06 24.97 -14.04
CA THR A 40 0.91 23.73 -13.26
C THR A 40 -0.28 22.89 -13.74
N ALA A 41 -1.41 23.53 -14.06
CA ALA A 41 -2.58 22.84 -14.60
C ALA A 41 -2.30 22.25 -16.00
N VAL A 42 -1.62 22.99 -16.87
CA VAL A 42 -1.21 22.52 -18.20
C VAL A 42 -0.26 21.33 -18.09
N LEU A 43 0.71 21.35 -17.16
CA LEU A 43 1.57 20.18 -16.92
C LEU A 43 0.78 18.97 -16.42
N ALA A 44 -0.20 19.16 -15.54
CA ALA A 44 -1.04 18.06 -15.06
C ALA A 44 -1.88 17.44 -16.19
N GLU A 45 -2.42 18.25 -17.10
CA GLU A 45 -3.21 17.78 -18.25
C GLU A 45 -2.36 17.08 -19.32
N THR A 46 -1.09 17.44 -19.43
CA THR A 46 -0.16 16.92 -20.45
C THR A 46 0.77 15.82 -19.95
N ASP A 47 0.57 15.34 -18.72
CA ASP A 47 1.50 14.44 -18.01
C ASP A 47 2.94 14.97 -18.02
N GLY A 48 3.13 16.28 -17.90
CA GLY A 48 4.43 16.94 -17.86
C GLY A 48 5.15 17.05 -19.21
N ARG A 49 4.44 16.87 -20.34
CA ARG A 49 5.05 16.91 -21.69
C ARG A 49 5.14 18.29 -22.31
N ASP A 50 4.47 19.29 -21.74
CA ASP A 50 4.50 20.66 -22.23
C ASP A 50 5.74 21.40 -21.70
N SER A 51 6.72 21.65 -22.59
CA SER A 51 8.00 22.27 -22.24
C SER A 51 7.84 23.71 -21.77
N ASP A 52 6.92 24.46 -22.37
CA ASP A 52 6.73 25.88 -22.06
C ASP A 52 6.10 26.04 -20.68
N ALA A 53 5.13 25.19 -20.36
CA ALA A 53 4.56 25.10 -19.02
C ALA A 53 5.60 24.62 -17.99
N ALA A 54 6.50 23.71 -18.36
CA ALA A 54 7.59 23.26 -17.49
C ALA A 54 8.56 24.40 -17.16
N ASP A 55 8.98 25.18 -18.16
CA ASP A 55 9.90 26.30 -17.97
C ASP A 55 9.29 27.39 -17.06
N ILE A 56 7.99 27.69 -17.24
CA ILE A 56 7.26 28.62 -16.36
C ILE A 56 7.21 28.08 -14.93
N VAL A 57 6.78 26.82 -14.75
CA VAL A 57 6.66 26.22 -13.41
C VAL A 57 8.01 26.15 -12.72
N MET A 58 9.11 25.86 -13.43
CA MET A 58 10.47 25.74 -12.87
C MET A 58 11.18 27.07 -12.63
N SER A 59 10.64 28.19 -13.12
CA SER A 59 11.20 29.54 -12.90
C SER A 59 11.34 29.89 -11.40
N GLU A 60 12.29 30.77 -11.07
CA GLU A 60 12.47 31.27 -9.69
C GLU A 60 11.21 31.98 -9.17
N ASP A 61 10.46 32.65 -10.04
CA ASP A 61 9.24 33.38 -9.69
C ASP A 61 8.13 32.46 -9.19
N CYS A 62 8.05 31.27 -9.79
CA CYS A 62 7.09 30.24 -9.40
C CYS A 62 7.59 29.39 -8.23
N GLU A 63 8.80 29.62 -7.70
CA GLU A 63 9.33 28.82 -6.59
C GLU A 63 8.47 28.94 -5.33
N ALA A 64 8.04 30.15 -4.96
CA ALA A 64 7.18 30.35 -3.81
C ALA A 64 5.84 29.61 -3.97
N TYR A 65 5.29 29.59 -5.20
CA TYR A 65 4.10 28.82 -5.54
C TYR A 65 4.36 27.31 -5.44
N ARG A 66 5.42 26.80 -6.09
CA ARG A 66 5.81 25.39 -6.03
C ARG A 66 6.00 24.92 -4.59
N ARG A 67 6.69 25.67 -3.74
CA ARG A 67 6.92 25.32 -2.33
C ARG A 67 5.62 25.36 -1.51
N ALA A 68 4.75 26.34 -1.73
CA ALA A 68 3.48 26.46 -1.01
C ALA A 68 2.50 25.31 -1.32
N PHE A 69 2.59 24.74 -2.53
CA PHE A 69 1.75 23.64 -3.00
C PHE A 69 2.53 22.34 -3.22
N ALA A 70 3.75 22.23 -2.70
CA ALA A 70 4.52 21.00 -2.75
C ALA A 70 3.83 19.94 -1.90
N PHE A 71 3.55 18.79 -2.48
CA PHE A 71 3.15 17.62 -1.68
C PHE A 71 4.35 17.15 -0.86
N ASP A 72 4.23 17.22 0.46
CA ASP A 72 5.22 16.59 1.34
C ASP A 72 4.97 15.07 1.35
N VAL A 73 5.74 14.37 0.51
CA VAL A 73 5.71 12.89 0.41
C VAL A 73 6.69 12.22 1.36
N SER A 74 7.35 12.97 2.25
CA SER A 74 8.42 12.43 3.11
C SER A 74 7.92 11.29 4.00
N GLN A 75 6.72 11.42 4.57
CA GLN A 75 6.13 10.38 5.42
C GLN A 75 5.86 9.09 4.64
N ASP A 76 5.35 9.20 3.41
CA ASP A 76 5.03 8.03 2.59
C ASP A 76 6.30 7.36 2.06
N MET A 77 7.35 8.13 1.76
CA MET A 77 8.68 7.60 1.44
C MET A 77 9.27 6.83 2.62
N GLU A 78 9.17 7.35 3.86
CA GLU A 78 9.65 6.63 5.05
C GLU A 78 8.85 5.35 5.32
N ARG A 79 7.52 5.38 5.12
CA ARG A 79 6.68 4.17 5.19
C ARG A 79 7.11 3.14 4.14
N MET A 80 7.39 3.58 2.92
CA MET A 80 7.84 2.67 1.86
C MET A 80 9.21 2.08 2.20
N LYS A 81 10.17 2.87 2.67
CA LYS A 81 11.48 2.35 3.11
C LYS A 81 11.33 1.31 4.21
N ALA A 82 10.46 1.56 5.20
CA ALA A 82 10.18 0.60 6.26
C ALA A 82 9.56 -0.70 5.71
N LEU A 83 8.64 -0.59 4.74
CA LEU A 83 8.05 -1.76 4.07
C LEU A 83 9.10 -2.54 3.27
N LEU A 84 9.95 -1.87 2.50
CA LEU A 84 11.03 -2.53 1.75
C LEU A 84 11.94 -3.31 2.71
N LYS A 85 12.32 -2.71 3.84
CA LYS A 85 13.12 -3.36 4.88
C LYS A 85 12.42 -4.57 5.50
N ASP A 86 11.14 -4.45 5.85
CA ASP A 86 10.32 -5.56 6.36
C ASP A 86 10.29 -6.75 5.38
N LYS A 87 10.28 -6.44 4.08
CA LYS A 87 10.27 -7.44 3.00
C LYS A 87 11.67 -7.94 2.61
N GLY A 88 12.71 -7.52 3.35
CA GLY A 88 14.09 -7.94 3.13
C GLY A 88 14.79 -7.28 1.94
N ILE A 89 14.24 -6.19 1.40
CA ILE A 89 14.82 -5.42 0.29
C ILE A 89 15.71 -4.33 0.88
N ASP A 90 17.04 -4.51 0.76
CA ASP A 90 18.03 -3.60 1.34
C ASP A 90 18.30 -2.37 0.44
N TYR A 91 17.35 -1.45 0.45
CA TYR A 91 17.42 -0.19 -0.29
C TYR A 91 18.54 0.75 0.21
N GLU A 92 18.76 0.83 1.53
CA GLU A 92 19.68 1.81 2.13
C GLU A 92 21.15 1.46 1.82
N SER A 93 21.53 0.18 1.92
CA SER A 93 22.87 -0.26 1.53
C SER A 93 23.10 -0.06 0.03
N ALA A 94 22.12 -0.41 -0.81
CA ALA A 94 22.21 -0.23 -2.26
C ALA A 94 22.36 1.25 -2.66
N LEU A 95 21.65 2.16 -1.97
CA LEU A 95 21.76 3.60 -2.19
C LEU A 95 23.15 4.11 -1.79
N THR A 96 23.67 3.66 -0.66
CA THR A 96 25.01 4.04 -0.19
C THR A 96 26.08 3.61 -1.20
N GLU A 97 26.03 2.38 -1.70
CA GLU A 97 26.95 1.90 -2.73
C GLU A 97 26.86 2.71 -4.02
N ARG A 98 25.66 3.12 -4.43
CA ARG A 98 25.47 3.95 -5.63
C ARG A 98 25.96 5.38 -5.46
N ILE A 99 25.81 5.97 -4.27
CA ILE A 99 26.39 7.28 -3.96
C ILE A 99 27.93 7.21 -4.06
N LEU A 100 28.56 6.17 -3.51
CA LEU A 100 30.01 5.97 -3.63
C LEU A 100 30.45 5.72 -5.09
N GLU A 101 29.62 5.10 -5.92
CA GLU A 101 29.86 5.01 -7.36
C GLU A 101 29.74 6.37 -8.04
N CYS A 102 28.74 7.17 -7.69
CA CYS A 102 28.59 8.54 -8.18
C CYS A 102 29.82 9.39 -7.87
N GLU A 103 30.34 9.35 -6.64
CA GLU A 103 31.56 10.07 -6.26
C GLU A 103 32.76 9.69 -7.15
N ARG A 104 32.96 8.39 -7.39
CA ARG A 104 34.04 7.89 -8.25
C ARG A 104 33.86 8.35 -9.70
N ARG A 105 32.64 8.30 -10.24
CA ARG A 105 32.33 8.75 -11.60
C ARG A 105 32.51 10.26 -11.75
N THR A 106 32.00 11.04 -10.80
CA THR A 106 32.17 12.50 -10.78
C THR A 106 33.64 12.85 -10.75
N HIS A 107 34.45 12.19 -9.92
CA HIS A 107 35.88 12.43 -9.90
C HIS A 107 36.53 12.18 -11.27
N ALA A 108 36.20 11.07 -11.93
CA ALA A 108 36.69 10.77 -13.28
C ALA A 108 36.26 11.82 -14.33
N VAL A 109 35.03 12.32 -14.26
CA VAL A 109 34.52 13.39 -15.13
C VAL A 109 35.25 14.71 -14.87
N MET A 110 35.53 15.04 -13.61
CA MET A 110 36.25 16.27 -13.26
C MET A 110 37.71 16.30 -13.74
N LEU A 111 38.32 15.14 -14.01
CA LEU A 111 39.68 15.02 -14.53
C LEU A 111 39.78 15.20 -16.06
N GLN A 112 38.65 15.15 -16.78
CA GLN A 112 38.64 15.31 -18.22
C GLN A 112 38.71 16.79 -18.60
N PRO A 113 39.41 17.16 -19.68
CA PRO A 113 39.44 18.53 -20.16
C PRO A 113 38.04 18.98 -20.59
N VAL A 114 37.69 20.21 -20.23
CA VAL A 114 36.46 20.88 -20.69
C VAL A 114 36.69 21.41 -22.10
N ALA A 115 35.70 21.24 -22.99
CA ALA A 115 35.86 21.69 -24.37
C ALA A 115 35.92 23.23 -24.45
N PRO A 116 36.60 23.81 -25.46
CA PRO A 116 36.62 25.26 -25.62
C PRO A 116 35.20 25.82 -25.80
N GLY A 117 34.82 26.77 -24.94
CA GLY A 117 33.49 27.41 -24.96
C GLY A 117 32.44 26.76 -24.06
N GLU A 118 32.74 25.63 -23.43
CA GLU A 118 31.86 25.04 -22.40
C GLU A 118 32.07 25.70 -21.03
N PRO A 119 31.01 25.80 -20.20
CA PRO A 119 31.15 26.26 -18.82
C PRO A 119 32.02 25.30 -18.00
N ALA A 120 32.68 25.83 -16.98
CA ALA A 120 33.44 25.01 -16.04
C ALA A 120 32.49 24.01 -15.35
N ARG A 121 32.94 22.75 -15.23
CA ARG A 121 32.17 21.70 -14.56
C ARG A 121 32.08 22.00 -13.07
N ASN A 122 30.88 21.92 -12.51
CA ASN A 122 30.65 22.00 -11.08
C ASN A 122 30.59 20.58 -10.50
N ARG A 123 31.52 20.24 -9.61
CA ARG A 123 31.60 18.92 -8.99
C ARG A 123 30.32 18.59 -8.23
N ASP A 124 29.81 19.54 -7.45
CA ASP A 124 28.72 19.29 -6.51
C ASP A 124 27.40 19.12 -7.28
N GLU A 125 27.18 19.90 -8.34
CA GLU A 125 26.04 19.76 -9.25
C GLU A 125 26.03 18.38 -9.95
N ILE A 126 27.18 17.90 -10.43
CA ILE A 126 27.28 16.57 -11.07
C ILE A 126 27.03 15.46 -10.04
N LEU A 127 27.55 15.61 -8.82
CA LEU A 127 27.36 14.63 -7.76
C LEU A 127 25.90 14.56 -7.29
N GLU A 128 25.25 15.71 -7.07
CA GLU A 128 23.84 15.81 -6.69
C GLU A 128 22.94 15.21 -7.76
N ALA A 129 23.16 15.55 -9.04
CA ALA A 129 22.41 14.98 -10.15
C ALA A 129 22.58 13.45 -10.25
N CYS A 130 23.79 12.93 -10.02
CA CYS A 130 24.02 11.49 -10.02
C CYS A 130 23.31 10.81 -8.84
N ALA A 131 23.42 11.36 -7.63
CA ALA A 131 22.80 10.82 -6.43
C ALA A 131 21.26 10.81 -6.52
N ALA A 132 20.67 11.90 -7.03
CA ALA A 132 19.23 11.99 -7.24
C ALA A 132 18.72 10.93 -8.24
N ASN A 133 19.42 10.75 -9.37
CA ASN A 133 19.08 9.72 -10.35
C ASN A 133 19.26 8.29 -9.80
N ALA A 134 20.33 8.06 -9.02
CA ALA A 134 20.54 6.79 -8.33
C ALA A 134 19.39 6.48 -7.36
N GLN A 135 18.97 7.47 -6.57
CA GLN A 135 17.85 7.35 -5.64
C GLN A 135 16.55 6.97 -6.37
N MET A 136 16.20 7.68 -7.44
CA MET A 136 15.00 7.40 -8.22
C MET A 136 15.03 6.00 -8.85
N SER A 137 16.15 5.63 -9.48
CA SER A 137 16.28 4.32 -10.14
C SER A 137 16.22 3.15 -9.15
N LEU A 138 16.88 3.26 -8.00
CA LEU A 138 16.84 2.23 -6.95
C LEU A 138 15.46 2.12 -6.34
N TYR A 139 14.78 3.24 -6.12
CA TYR A 139 13.43 3.22 -5.56
C TYR A 139 12.43 2.56 -6.53
N ALA A 140 12.53 2.85 -7.82
CA ALA A 140 11.72 2.17 -8.84
C ALA A 140 12.01 0.66 -8.91
N ALA A 141 13.28 0.26 -8.84
CA ALA A 141 13.68 -1.15 -8.80
C ALA A 141 13.14 -1.86 -7.55
N ALA A 142 13.21 -1.21 -6.39
CA ALA A 142 12.72 -1.75 -5.13
C ALA A 142 11.19 -1.97 -5.15
N ILE A 143 10.42 -1.08 -5.79
CA ILE A 143 8.97 -1.29 -5.98
C ILE A 143 8.70 -2.52 -6.86
N VAL A 144 9.46 -2.71 -7.93
CA VAL A 144 9.30 -3.90 -8.80
C VAL A 144 9.60 -5.18 -8.02
N GLU A 145 10.66 -5.17 -7.20
CA GLU A 145 11.03 -6.30 -6.35
C GLU A 145 9.98 -6.58 -5.27
N LEU A 146 9.46 -5.54 -4.61
CA LEU A 146 8.37 -5.65 -3.64
C LEU A 146 7.14 -6.34 -4.27
N ASN A 147 6.74 -5.89 -5.47
CA ASN A 147 5.62 -6.50 -6.19
C ASN A 147 5.90 -7.98 -6.54
N ALA A 148 7.15 -8.34 -6.83
CA ALA A 148 7.52 -9.73 -7.06
C ALA A 148 7.46 -10.57 -5.78
N VAL A 149 7.87 -10.03 -4.63
CA VAL A 149 7.73 -10.69 -3.32
C VAL A 149 6.26 -10.95 -2.98
N GLU A 150 5.40 -9.94 -3.15
CA GLU A 150 3.97 -10.06 -2.86
C GLU A 150 3.29 -11.08 -3.79
N ARG A 151 3.63 -11.10 -5.09
CA ARG A 151 3.12 -12.13 -6.01
C ARG A 151 3.50 -13.54 -5.58
N ARG A 152 4.77 -13.78 -5.25
CA ARG A 152 5.23 -15.10 -4.79
C ARG A 152 4.51 -15.54 -3.51
N ARG A 153 4.30 -14.61 -2.57
CA ARG A 153 3.54 -14.89 -1.34
C ARG A 153 2.10 -15.29 -1.67
N HIS A 154 1.44 -14.53 -2.53
CA HIS A 154 0.08 -14.82 -2.93
C HIS A 154 -0.06 -16.19 -3.61
N GLU A 155 0.89 -16.55 -4.48
CA GLU A 155 0.93 -17.86 -5.13
C GLU A 155 1.08 -19.02 -4.13
N ILE A 156 1.89 -18.85 -3.07
CA ILE A 156 2.03 -19.84 -2.00
C ILE A 156 0.71 -19.96 -1.23
N GLU A 157 0.11 -18.83 -0.83
CA GLU A 157 -1.16 -18.82 -0.09
C GLU A 157 -2.30 -19.45 -0.91
N GLN A 158 -2.33 -19.24 -2.23
CA GLN A 158 -3.29 -19.90 -3.12
C GLN A 158 -3.10 -21.42 -3.15
N ARG A 159 -1.86 -21.91 -3.27
CA ARG A 159 -1.57 -23.36 -3.27
C ARG A 159 -1.93 -24.03 -1.95
N ASP A 160 -1.64 -23.37 -0.83
CA ASP A 160 -1.99 -23.87 0.51
C ASP A 160 -3.52 -23.93 0.66
N TYR A 161 -4.22 -22.91 0.16
CA TYR A 161 -5.69 -22.89 0.14
C TYR A 161 -6.27 -24.03 -0.71
N GLU A 162 -5.78 -24.22 -1.93
CA GLU A 162 -6.21 -25.30 -2.82
C GLU A 162 -6.00 -26.68 -2.18
N THR A 163 -4.83 -26.89 -1.58
CA THR A 163 -4.51 -28.13 -0.83
C THR A 163 -5.48 -28.36 0.33
N ALA A 164 -5.81 -27.30 1.09
CA ALA A 164 -6.76 -27.38 2.18
C ALA A 164 -8.19 -27.70 1.71
N VAL A 165 -8.60 -27.16 0.56
CA VAL A 165 -9.90 -27.47 -0.07
C VAL A 165 -9.94 -28.93 -0.50
N GLU A 166 -8.91 -29.44 -1.17
CA GLU A 166 -8.83 -30.85 -1.59
C GLU A 166 -8.90 -31.80 -0.39
N ALA A 167 -8.15 -31.52 0.69
CA ALA A 167 -8.19 -32.32 1.90
C ALA A 167 -9.58 -32.31 2.58
N ARG A 168 -10.24 -31.15 2.59
CA ARG A 168 -11.61 -31.02 3.10
C ARG A 168 -12.58 -31.84 2.26
N ASP A 169 -12.51 -31.76 0.93
CA ASP A 169 -13.41 -32.45 0.04
C ASP A 169 -13.23 -33.97 0.12
N LEU A 170 -12.00 -34.45 0.29
CA LEU A 170 -11.71 -35.86 0.55
C LEU A 170 -12.37 -36.33 1.86
N ARG A 171 -12.24 -35.55 2.93
CA ARG A 171 -12.88 -35.84 4.22
C ARG A 171 -14.41 -35.86 4.14
N ILE A 172 -15.01 -34.97 3.35
CA ILE A 172 -16.46 -34.98 3.11
C ILE A 172 -16.89 -36.28 2.45
N ARG A 173 -16.18 -36.72 1.40
CA ARG A 173 -16.49 -37.98 0.69
C ARG A 173 -16.35 -39.20 1.61
N GLU A 174 -15.33 -39.22 2.47
CA GLU A 174 -15.15 -40.28 3.47
C GLU A 174 -16.32 -40.34 4.45
N LEU A 175 -16.74 -39.19 4.98
CA LEU A 175 -17.88 -39.10 5.90
C LEU A 175 -19.19 -39.53 5.23
N GLU A 176 -19.43 -39.11 3.98
CA GLU A 176 -20.59 -39.55 3.21
C GLU A 176 -20.60 -41.06 2.98
N GLN A 177 -19.42 -41.66 2.72
CA GLN A 177 -19.31 -43.11 2.56
C GLN A 177 -19.58 -43.84 3.89
N MET A 178 -18.99 -43.37 4.99
CA MET A 178 -19.24 -43.92 6.32
C MET A 178 -20.71 -43.87 6.70
N GLU A 179 -21.40 -42.77 6.38
CA GLU A 179 -22.83 -42.62 6.65
C GLU A 179 -23.66 -43.60 5.81
N ARG A 180 -23.35 -43.77 4.53
CA ARG A 180 -24.01 -44.78 3.67
C ARG A 180 -23.82 -46.19 4.22
N ASP A 181 -22.61 -46.55 4.63
CA ASP A 181 -22.30 -47.88 5.16
C ASP A 181 -22.97 -48.12 6.51
N ARG A 182 -23.04 -47.08 7.37
CA ARG A 182 -23.79 -47.12 8.61
C ARG A 182 -25.29 -47.35 8.37
N GLN A 183 -25.89 -46.66 7.41
CA GLN A 183 -27.30 -46.82 7.06
C GLN A 183 -27.60 -48.24 6.57
N ARG A 184 -26.72 -48.82 5.73
CA ARG A 184 -26.83 -50.22 5.31
C ARG A 184 -26.77 -51.18 6.50
N ALA A 185 -25.80 -51.00 7.39
CA ALA A 185 -25.67 -51.86 8.57
C ALA A 185 -26.89 -51.78 9.50
N ILE A 186 -27.49 -50.59 9.66
CA ILE A 186 -28.73 -50.40 10.43
C ILE A 186 -29.89 -51.17 9.77
N GLU A 187 -30.02 -51.08 8.46
CA GLU A 187 -31.08 -51.78 7.72
C GLU A 187 -30.90 -53.30 7.76
N ASP A 188 -29.68 -53.80 7.57
CA ASP A 188 -29.38 -55.23 7.67
C ASP A 188 -29.67 -55.77 9.08
N ALA A 189 -29.32 -55.00 10.12
CA ALA A 189 -29.63 -55.35 11.51
C ALA A 189 -31.14 -55.34 11.78
N ARG A 190 -31.89 -54.40 11.19
CA ARG A 190 -33.36 -54.36 11.27
C ARG A 190 -33.98 -55.60 10.67
N ILE A 191 -33.58 -55.98 9.45
CA ILE A 191 -34.07 -57.18 8.76
C ILE A 191 -33.72 -58.44 9.55
N ALA A 192 -32.48 -58.56 10.05
CA ALA A 192 -32.05 -59.68 10.87
C ALA A 192 -32.88 -59.82 12.15
N HIS A 193 -33.16 -58.70 12.82
CA HIS A 193 -34.00 -58.66 14.02
C HIS A 193 -35.46 -59.04 13.72
N GLU A 194 -36.05 -58.52 12.64
CA GLU A 194 -37.41 -58.88 12.21
C GLU A 194 -37.54 -60.39 11.94
N ASN A 195 -36.56 -60.98 11.26
CA ASN A 195 -36.51 -62.43 11.01
C ASN A 195 -36.36 -63.23 12.31
N ALA A 196 -35.47 -62.81 13.21
CA ALA A 196 -35.28 -63.46 14.51
C ALA A 196 -36.57 -63.43 15.36
N MET A 197 -37.29 -62.29 15.35
CA MET A 197 -38.56 -62.16 16.06
C MET A 197 -39.68 -62.99 15.42
N ALA A 198 -39.73 -63.10 14.10
CA ALA A 198 -40.69 -63.97 13.42
C ALA A 198 -40.47 -65.45 13.78
N ASP A 199 -39.21 -65.88 13.81
CA ASP A 199 -38.82 -67.24 14.20
C ASP A 199 -39.10 -67.51 15.69
N TRP A 200 -38.81 -66.53 16.56
CA TRP A 200 -39.18 -66.60 17.97
C TRP A 200 -40.69 -66.73 18.16
N ARG A 201 -41.52 -65.90 17.49
CA ARG A 201 -42.99 -66.01 17.56
C ARG A 201 -43.49 -67.37 17.09
N ARG A 202 -42.89 -67.93 16.03
CA ARG A 202 -43.21 -69.29 15.54
C ARG A 202 -42.89 -70.35 16.59
N ARG A 203 -41.72 -70.29 17.23
CA ARG A 203 -41.33 -71.21 18.31
C ARG A 203 -42.24 -71.12 19.52
N VAL A 204 -42.62 -69.90 19.94
CA VAL A 204 -43.57 -69.69 21.04
C VAL A 204 -44.93 -70.31 20.72
N ALA A 205 -45.49 -70.08 19.53
CA ALA A 205 -46.76 -70.67 19.14
C ALA A 205 -46.72 -72.21 19.13
N LEU A 206 -45.61 -72.81 18.68
CA LEU A 206 -45.41 -74.27 18.72
C LEU A 206 -45.33 -74.81 20.15
N CYS A 207 -44.63 -74.11 21.05
CA CYS A 207 -44.63 -74.43 22.48
C CYS A 207 -46.04 -74.36 23.08
N GLU A 208 -46.79 -73.28 22.81
CA GLU A 208 -48.17 -73.10 23.30
C GLU A 208 -49.11 -74.21 22.81
N SER A 209 -48.88 -74.75 21.61
CA SER A 209 -49.61 -75.91 21.08
C SER A 209 -49.26 -77.26 21.74
N GLY A 210 -48.31 -77.29 22.69
CA GLY A 210 -47.93 -78.48 23.44
C GLY A 210 -46.65 -79.19 22.98
N GLN A 211 -45.89 -78.63 22.02
CA GLN A 211 -44.62 -79.21 21.58
C GLN A 211 -43.46 -78.74 22.49
N ILE A 212 -43.18 -79.54 23.52
CA ILE A 212 -42.23 -79.22 24.62
C ILE A 212 -40.81 -78.89 24.11
N GLU A 213 -40.42 -79.46 22.96
CA GLU A 213 -39.12 -79.25 22.29
C GLU A 213 -38.83 -77.77 22.00
N TYR A 214 -39.88 -76.95 21.82
CA TYR A 214 -39.77 -75.53 21.48
C TYR A 214 -39.98 -74.58 22.68
N CYS A 215 -40.14 -75.13 23.90
CA CYS A 215 -40.46 -74.34 25.09
C CYS A 215 -39.24 -73.79 25.86
N GLN A 216 -38.01 -74.17 25.51
CA GLN A 216 -36.81 -73.60 26.10
C GLN A 216 -36.15 -72.58 25.16
N PRO A 217 -35.72 -71.41 25.66
CA PRO A 217 -34.87 -70.51 24.89
C PRO A 217 -33.51 -71.20 24.66
N GLN A 218 -33.03 -71.23 23.41
CA GLN A 218 -31.63 -71.55 23.10
C GLN A 218 -30.75 -70.32 23.33
#